data_AF-A0A3S1QTF1-F1
#
_entry.id   AF-A0A3S1QTF1-F1
#
_cell.length_a   1.000
_cell.length_b   1.000
_cell.length_c   1.000
_cell.angle_alpha   90.00
_cell.angle_beta   90.00
_cell.angle_gamma   90.00
#
_symmetry.space_group_name_H-M   'P 1'
#
loop_
_entity.id
_entity.type
_entity.pdbx_description
1 polymer ?
#
loop_
_entity_poly.entity_id
_entity_poly.type
_entity_poly.pdbx_seq_one_letter_code
_entity_poly.pdbx_strand_id
1 'polypeptide(L)'
;PKTSEGELAKKLYLGDRNGIGDRLRLSLASARARAAEDNQALIDAGGFSRLLALGSKWQKPVFPIKGADLTELGASPGPKLGAILKNLEKEWIGSGFTLDRGALIKRAAKALEA
;
A
#
# COMPACT_ATOMS: atom_id res chain seq x y z
N PRO A 1 -0.20 9.55 11.86
CA PRO A 1 0.81 9.11 12.84
C PRO A 1 2.05 8.50 12.15
N LYS A 2 3.22 8.57 12.81
CA LYS A 2 4.56 8.34 12.21
C LYS A 2 4.62 7.03 11.44
N THR A 3 5.07 7.10 10.20
CA THR A 3 5.14 5.97 9.27
C THR A 3 6.20 6.28 8.21
N SER A 4 6.80 5.26 7.59
CA SER A 4 7.64 5.49 6.42
C SER A 4 6.78 5.78 5.18
N GLU A 5 7.41 6.29 4.12
CA GLU A 5 6.74 6.54 2.84
C GLU A 5 6.20 5.23 2.21
N GLY A 6 6.97 4.14 2.28
CA GLY A 6 6.53 2.83 1.81
C GLY A 6 5.31 2.31 2.57
N GLU A 7 5.30 2.44 3.90
CA GLU A 7 4.14 2.06 4.71
C GLU A 7 2.94 2.98 4.49
N LEU A 8 3.16 4.28 4.19
CA LEU A 8 2.09 5.18 3.77
C LEU A 8 1.48 4.73 2.45
N ALA A 9 2.29 4.35 1.46
CA ALA A 9 1.81 3.88 0.16
C ALA A 9 0.95 2.62 0.30
N LYS A 10 1.36 1.66 1.15
CA LYS A 10 0.55 0.46 1.47
C LYS A 10 -0.80 0.83 2.11
N LYS A 11 -0.80 1.76 3.07
CA LYS A 11 -2.04 2.26 3.72
C LYS A 11 -2.96 2.95 2.72
N LEU A 12 -2.41 3.79 1.83
CA LEU A 12 -3.17 4.48 0.79
C LEU A 12 -3.78 3.50 -0.24
N TYR A 13 -3.13 2.37 -0.49
CA TYR A 13 -3.65 1.34 -1.38
C TYR A 13 -4.87 0.61 -0.79
N LEU A 14 -4.78 0.25 0.50
CA LEU A 14 -5.75 -0.58 1.22
C LEU A 14 -6.90 0.21 1.86
N GLY A 15 -6.75 1.51 2.07
CA GLY A 15 -7.69 2.33 2.85
C GLY A 15 -8.20 3.57 2.12
N ASP A 16 -9.01 4.36 2.83
CA ASP A 16 -9.50 5.64 2.33
C ASP A 16 -8.39 6.72 2.36
N ARG A 17 -8.12 7.29 1.19
CA ARG A 17 -7.10 8.33 1.00
C ARG A 17 -7.40 9.59 1.79
N ASN A 18 -8.68 9.98 1.86
CA ASN A 18 -9.09 11.19 2.54
C ASN A 18 -8.90 11.06 4.05
N GLY A 19 -9.42 9.98 4.65
CA GLY A 19 -9.24 9.70 6.08
C GLY A 19 -7.77 9.53 6.50
N ILE A 20 -6.92 8.95 5.65
CA ILE A 20 -5.46 8.91 5.91
C ILE A 20 -4.86 10.32 5.87
N GLY A 21 -5.24 11.13 4.87
CA GLY A 21 -4.82 12.52 4.75
C GLY A 21 -5.22 13.36 5.96
N ASP A 22 -6.47 13.24 6.42
CA ASP A 22 -6.99 14.00 7.55
C ASP A 22 -6.28 13.66 8.85
N ARG A 23 -6.00 12.37 9.08
CA ARG A 23 -5.18 11.95 10.23
C ARG A 23 -3.76 12.48 10.18
N LEU A 24 -3.15 12.58 8.99
CA LEU A 24 -1.83 13.17 8.83
C LEU A 24 -1.86 14.69 9.05
N ARG A 25 -2.89 15.41 8.57
CA ARG A 25 -3.10 16.84 8.83
C ARG A 25 -3.27 17.13 10.32
N LEU A 26 -4.08 16.33 11.01
CA LEU A 26 -4.27 16.45 12.46
C LEU A 26 -2.96 16.19 13.22
N SER A 27 -2.21 15.14 12.84
CA SER A 27 -0.90 14.84 13.44
C SER A 27 0.09 15.99 13.23
N LEU A 28 0.12 16.58 12.03
CA LEU A 28 0.95 17.73 11.69
C LEU A 28 0.58 18.96 12.53
N ALA A 29 -0.70 19.28 12.63
CA ALA A 29 -1.18 20.42 13.42
C ALA A 29 -0.77 20.28 14.90
N SER A 30 -0.99 19.09 15.48
CA SER A 30 -0.60 18.79 16.86
C SER A 30 0.92 18.86 17.07
N ALA A 31 1.73 18.37 16.13
CA ALA A 31 3.19 18.45 16.22
C ALA A 31 3.68 19.90 16.12
N ARG A 32 3.12 20.70 15.20
CA ARG A 32 3.47 22.13 15.05
C ARG A 32 3.16 22.94 16.30
N ALA A 33 2.04 22.66 16.97
CA ALA A 33 1.67 23.36 18.21
C ALA A 33 2.71 23.18 19.33
N ARG A 34 3.44 22.07 19.35
CA ARG A 34 4.47 21.77 20.37
C ARG A 34 5.90 22.08 19.92
N ALA A 35 6.12 22.33 18.63
CA ALA A 35 7.44 22.41 18.02
C ALA A 35 8.31 23.58 18.53
N ALA A 36 7.72 24.60 19.16
CA ALA A 36 8.45 25.73 19.74
C ALA A 36 9.27 25.32 20.98
N GLU A 37 8.82 24.30 21.71
CA GLU A 37 9.39 23.89 23.00
C GLU A 37 9.92 22.45 22.98
N ASP A 38 9.59 21.68 21.93
CA ASP A 38 9.93 20.27 21.78
C ASP A 38 10.60 20.02 20.42
N ASN A 39 11.92 19.82 20.44
CA ASN A 39 12.73 19.48 19.26
C ASN A 39 12.25 18.20 18.56
N GLN A 40 11.74 17.22 19.30
CA GLN A 40 11.18 16.01 18.70
C GLN A 40 9.87 16.34 17.97
N ALA A 41 9.03 17.20 18.52
CA ALA A 41 7.81 17.67 17.85
C ALA A 41 8.12 18.46 16.56
N LEU A 42 9.22 19.21 16.53
CA LEU A 42 9.69 19.88 15.31
C LEU A 42 10.06 18.88 14.21
N ILE A 43 10.84 17.84 14.56
CA ILE A 43 11.20 16.75 13.64
C ILE A 43 9.94 16.04 13.11
N ASP A 44 8.98 15.79 14.00
CA ASP A 44 7.73 15.12 13.68
C ASP A 44 6.86 15.93 12.72
N ALA A 45 6.77 17.24 12.94
CA ALA A 45 6.07 18.16 12.06
C ALA A 45 6.69 18.13 10.65
N GLY A 46 8.02 18.13 10.54
CA GLY A 46 8.72 17.96 9.26
C GLY A 46 8.37 16.63 8.58
N GLY A 47 8.39 15.53 9.33
CA GLY A 47 8.03 14.19 8.84
C GLY A 47 6.58 14.11 8.33
N PHE A 48 5.61 14.61 9.11
CA PHE A 48 4.20 14.62 8.69
C PHE A 48 3.96 15.51 7.47
N SER A 49 4.65 16.65 7.38
CA SER A 49 4.58 17.53 6.21
C SER A 49 5.07 16.82 4.94
N ARG A 50 6.17 16.06 5.03
CA ARG A 50 6.71 15.27 3.91
C ARG A 50 5.73 14.16 3.49
N LEU A 51 5.17 13.43 4.45
CA LEU A 51 4.20 12.37 4.20
C LEU A 51 2.91 12.90 3.54
N LEU A 52 2.42 14.06 3.95
CA LEU A 52 1.27 14.72 3.28
C LEU A 52 1.59 15.09 1.83
N ALA A 53 2.76 15.68 1.58
CA ALA A 53 3.19 16.02 0.23
C ALA A 53 3.26 14.77 -0.66
N LEU A 54 3.85 13.68 -0.16
CA LEU A 54 3.91 12.41 -0.90
C LEU A 54 2.52 11.82 -1.14
N GLY A 55 1.68 11.74 -0.11
CA GLY A 55 0.33 11.16 -0.22
C GLY A 55 -0.58 11.94 -1.19
N SER A 56 -0.39 13.26 -1.30
CA SER A 56 -1.12 14.10 -2.25
C SER A 56 -0.78 13.81 -3.72
N LYS A 57 0.48 13.46 -4.00
CA LYS A 57 0.98 13.13 -5.35
C LYS A 57 0.90 11.65 -5.68
N TRP A 58 0.68 10.80 -4.67
CA TRP A 58 0.65 9.36 -4.86
C TRP A 58 -0.48 8.93 -5.78
N GLN A 59 -0.15 8.08 -6.75
CA GLN A 59 -1.11 7.45 -7.66
C GLN A 59 -1.21 5.97 -7.28
N LYS A 60 -2.45 5.46 -7.21
CA LYS A 60 -2.68 4.05 -6.84
C LYS A 60 -2.10 3.15 -7.93
N PRO A 61 -1.09 2.31 -7.64
CA PRO A 61 -0.59 1.34 -8.60
C PRO A 61 -1.70 0.36 -8.96
N VAL A 62 -1.70 -0.13 -10.20
CA VAL A 62 -2.66 -1.13 -10.67
C VAL A 62 -2.05 -2.52 -10.44
N PHE A 63 -2.77 -3.40 -9.75
CA PHE A 63 -2.36 -4.79 -9.59
C PHE A 63 -2.24 -5.46 -10.97
N PRO A 64 -1.08 -6.03 -11.35
CA PRO A 64 -0.78 -6.30 -12.75
C PRO A 64 -1.31 -7.65 -13.26
N ILE A 65 -2.03 -8.41 -12.44
CA ILE A 65 -2.71 -9.66 -12.85
C ILE A 65 -4.20 -9.62 -12.51
N LYS A 66 -5.00 -10.36 -13.27
CA LYS A 66 -6.45 -10.52 -13.13
C LYS A 66 -6.81 -12.01 -13.12
N GLY A 67 -8.06 -12.32 -12.78
CA GLY A 67 -8.52 -13.72 -12.78
C GLY A 67 -8.42 -14.42 -14.13
N ALA A 68 -8.55 -13.69 -15.23
CA ALA A 68 -8.35 -14.22 -16.58
C ALA A 68 -6.96 -14.84 -16.76
N ASP A 69 -5.92 -14.22 -16.18
CA ASP A 69 -4.56 -14.74 -16.27
C ASP A 69 -4.41 -16.09 -15.55
N LEU A 70 -5.18 -16.31 -14.48
CA LEU A 70 -5.18 -17.59 -13.76
C LEU A 70 -6.01 -18.64 -14.50
N THR A 71 -7.10 -18.26 -15.16
CA THR A 71 -7.88 -19.20 -15.98
C THR A 71 -7.09 -19.69 -17.20
N GLU A 72 -6.22 -18.84 -17.78
CA GLU A 72 -5.29 -19.25 -18.85
C GLU A 72 -4.26 -20.28 -18.37
N LEU A 73 -3.94 -20.29 -17.07
CA LEU A 73 -3.10 -21.32 -16.43
C LEU A 73 -3.87 -22.61 -16.12
N GLY A 74 -5.14 -22.73 -16.52
CA GLY A 74 -5.98 -23.90 -16.28
C GLY A 74 -6.77 -23.88 -14.97
N ALA A 75 -6.81 -22.74 -14.26
CA ALA A 75 -7.60 -22.63 -13.04
C ALA A 75 -9.10 -22.55 -13.34
N SER A 76 -9.91 -23.38 -12.65
CA SER A 76 -11.37 -23.26 -12.68
C SER A 76 -11.83 -22.02 -11.90
N PRO A 77 -12.74 -21.19 -12.44
CA PRO A 77 -13.34 -20.08 -11.72
C PRO A 77 -13.97 -20.55 -10.40
N GLY A 78 -13.66 -19.87 -9.30
CA GLY A 78 -14.24 -20.20 -8.00
C GLY A 78 -13.59 -19.47 -6.82
N PRO A 79 -14.08 -19.69 -5.59
CA PRO A 79 -13.59 -19.02 -4.38
C PRO A 79 -12.09 -19.20 -4.14
N LYS A 80 -11.53 -20.36 -4.51
CA LYS A 80 -10.09 -20.65 -4.41
C LYS A 80 -9.26 -19.70 -5.28
N LEU A 81 -9.68 -19.44 -6.51
CA LEU A 81 -9.00 -18.52 -7.44
C LEU A 81 -8.97 -17.10 -6.87
N GLY A 82 -10.10 -16.63 -6.33
CA GLY A 82 -10.18 -15.32 -5.67
C GLY A 82 -9.28 -15.23 -4.43
N ALA A 83 -9.16 -16.31 -3.65
CA ALA A 83 -8.24 -16.36 -2.51
C ALA A 83 -6.77 -16.28 -2.93
N ILE A 84 -6.38 -16.98 -4.00
CA ILE A 84 -5.02 -16.92 -4.57
C ILE A 84 -4.72 -15.49 -5.05
N LEU A 85 -5.62 -14.87 -5.83
CA LEU A 85 -5.44 -13.48 -6.27
C LEU A 85 -5.25 -12.51 -5.10
N LYS A 86 -6.09 -12.63 -4.06
CA LYS A 86 -6.00 -11.78 -2.87
C LYS A 86 -4.67 -11.97 -2.12
N ASN A 87 -4.14 -13.19 -2.08
CA ASN A 87 -2.84 -13.46 -1.46
C ASN A 87 -1.69 -12.87 -2.29
N LEU A 88 -1.74 -13.05 -3.62
CA LEU A 88 -0.76 -12.44 -4.53
C LEU A 88 -0.78 -10.91 -4.47
N GLU A 89 -1.96 -10.30 -4.35
CA GLU A 89 -2.11 -8.86 -4.15
C GLU A 89 -1.45 -8.41 -2.85
N LYS A 90 -1.65 -9.13 -1.74
CA LYS A 90 -0.97 -8.85 -0.47
C LYS A 90 0.55 -8.95 -0.58
N GLU A 91 1.06 -9.96 -1.28
CA GLU A 91 2.51 -10.11 -1.51
C GLU A 91 3.07 -8.96 -2.36
N TRP A 92 2.35 -8.55 -3.40
CA TRP A 92 2.71 -7.43 -4.23
C TRP A 92 2.72 -6.11 -3.45
N ILE A 93 1.69 -5.85 -2.63
CA ILE A 93 1.68 -4.70 -1.69
C ILE A 93 2.86 -4.80 -0.70
N GLY A 94 3.11 -6.00 -0.16
CA GLY A 94 4.21 -6.29 0.77
C GLY A 94 5.58 -5.95 0.19
N SER A 95 5.78 -6.22 -1.11
CA SER A 95 6.99 -5.89 -1.87
C SER A 95 7.18 -4.39 -2.16
N GLY A 96 6.23 -3.54 -1.77
CA GLY A 96 6.22 -2.13 -2.17
C GLY A 96 5.85 -1.94 -3.64
N PHE A 97 4.95 -2.78 -4.17
CA PHE A 97 4.46 -2.74 -5.55
C PHE A 97 5.52 -3.06 -6.61
N THR A 98 6.56 -3.81 -6.26
CA THR A 98 7.72 -4.07 -7.14
C THR A 98 7.65 -5.39 -7.91
N LEU A 99 6.83 -6.36 -7.46
CA LEU A 99 6.65 -7.60 -8.22
C LEU A 99 5.96 -7.33 -9.55
N ASP A 100 6.60 -7.74 -10.64
CA ASP A 100 6.04 -7.64 -11.98
C ASP A 100 5.02 -8.75 -12.26
N ARG A 101 4.37 -8.65 -13.43
CA ARG A 101 3.39 -9.64 -13.89
C ARG A 101 4.00 -11.04 -13.95
N GLY A 102 5.20 -11.20 -14.49
CA GLY A 102 5.83 -12.51 -14.67
C GLY A 102 6.13 -13.21 -13.33
N ALA A 103 6.62 -12.46 -12.35
CA ALA A 103 6.85 -12.94 -10.99
C ALA A 103 5.54 -13.39 -10.33
N LEU A 104 4.46 -12.63 -10.49
CA LEU A 104 3.16 -12.97 -9.93
C LEU A 104 2.51 -14.18 -10.63
N ILE A 105 2.65 -14.31 -11.95
CA ILE A 105 2.17 -15.48 -12.71
C ILE A 105 2.91 -16.76 -12.28
N LYS A 106 4.23 -16.71 -12.11
CA LYS A 106 5.00 -17.85 -11.59
C LYS A 106 4.54 -18.27 -10.21
N ARG A 107 4.24 -17.32 -9.32
CA ARG A 107 3.69 -17.61 -7.98
C ARG A 107 2.26 -18.14 -8.05
N ALA A 108 1.44 -17.63 -8.98
CA ALA A 108 0.09 -18.12 -9.20
C ALA A 108 0.08 -19.58 -9.65
N ALA A 109 0.94 -19.95 -10.61
CA ALA A 109 1.10 -21.35 -11.05
C ALA A 109 1.47 -22.26 -9.88
N LYS A 110 2.48 -21.87 -9.08
CA LYS A 110 2.87 -22.63 -7.88
C LYS A 110 1.74 -22.76 -6.85
N ALA A 111 0.90 -21.74 -6.70
CA ALA A 111 -0.23 -21.76 -5.77
C ALA A 111 -1.43 -22.59 -6.28
N LEU A 112 -1.52 -22.85 -7.58
CA LEU A 112 -2.56 -23.70 -8.18
C LEU A 112 -2.20 -25.19 -8.10
N GLU A 113 -0.91 -25.52 -8.06
CA GLU A 113 -0.39 -26.88 -7.89
C GLU A 113 -0.47 -27.38 -6.43
N ALA A 114 -0.60 -26.46 -5.47
CA ALA A 114 -0.66 -26.72 -4.03
C ALA A 114 -2.08 -27.00 -3.54
#